data_AF-A0A6L8GJ98-F1
#
_entry.id   AF-A0A6L8GJ98-F1
#
_cell.length_a   1.000
_cell.length_b   1.000
_cell.length_c   1.000
_cell.angle_alpha   90.00
_cell.angle_beta   90.00
_cell.angle_gamma   90.00
#
_symmetry.space_group_name_H-M   'P 1'
#
loop_
_entity.id
_entity.type
_entity.pdbx_description
1 polymer ?
#
loop_
_entity_poly.entity_id
_entity_poly.type
_entity_poly.pdbx_seq_one_letter_code
_entity_poly.pdbx_strand_id
1 'polypeptide(L)'
;IMYADVVTDSMRTALGEMDRRRQLQQEYNHRHGITPASIIKDIDNVLSSIYERDYAEVPLVRERAAPFRTREERAAHVAELERDMHAAAANLEFERAAELRDRIRGLRQQDLGLETVAPNSDGADKV
;
A
#
# COMPACT_ATOMS: atom_id res chain seq x y z
N ILE A 1 -23.09 7.76 -6.16
CA ILE A 1 -23.90 8.92 -6.58
C ILE A 1 -23.89 8.94 -8.10
N MET A 2 -25.04 9.15 -8.74
CA MET A 2 -25.16 9.19 -10.19
C MET A 2 -25.54 10.62 -10.61
N TYR A 3 -24.73 11.26 -11.45
CA TYR A 3 -25.01 12.60 -11.99
C TYR A 3 -25.71 12.47 -13.34
N ALA A 4 -26.90 13.04 -13.45
CA ALA A 4 -27.69 13.07 -14.68
C ALA A 4 -28.72 14.20 -14.62
N ASP A 5 -28.99 14.83 -15.76
CA ASP A 5 -30.00 15.90 -15.85
C ASP A 5 -31.44 15.34 -15.85
N VAL A 6 -31.62 14.13 -16.40
CA VAL A 6 -32.91 13.45 -16.49
C VAL A 6 -32.79 11.97 -16.11
N VAL A 7 -33.87 11.42 -15.56
CA VAL A 7 -33.95 9.99 -15.27
C VAL A 7 -34.44 9.25 -16.51
N THR A 8 -33.55 8.48 -17.13
CA THR A 8 -33.90 7.61 -18.26
C THR A 8 -34.70 6.40 -17.78
N ASP A 9 -35.36 5.69 -18.69
CA ASP A 9 -36.14 4.49 -18.34
C ASP A 9 -35.26 3.34 -17.80
N SER A 10 -34.03 3.20 -18.30
CA SER A 10 -33.06 2.26 -17.76
C SER A 10 -32.65 2.62 -16.33
N MET A 11 -32.45 3.90 -16.04
CA MET A 11 -32.19 4.38 -14.67
C MET A 11 -33.39 4.10 -13.77
N ARG A 12 -34.62 4.38 -14.23
CA ARG A 12 -35.84 4.12 -13.46
C ARG A 12 -35.95 2.65 -13.07
N THR A 13 -35.66 1.76 -14.01
CA THR A 13 -35.68 0.31 -13.78
C THR A 13 -34.60 -0.10 -12.77
N ALA A 14 -33.37 0.39 -12.94
CA ALA A 14 -32.25 0.08 -12.05
C ALA A 14 -32.49 0.60 -10.61
N LEU A 15 -32.95 1.84 -10.47
CA LEU A 15 -33.30 2.45 -9.19
C LEU A 15 -34.41 1.67 -8.50
N GLY A 16 -35.48 1.32 -9.22
CA GLY A 16 -36.59 0.53 -8.69
C GLY A 16 -36.15 -0.85 -8.18
N GLU A 17 -35.28 -1.55 -8.91
CA GLU A 17 -34.77 -2.85 -8.46
C GLU A 17 -33.83 -2.74 -7.27
N MET A 18 -33.00 -1.69 -7.21
CA MET A 18 -32.15 -1.41 -6.04
C MET A 18 -32.99 -1.14 -4.79
N ASP A 19 -34.04 -0.33 -4.91
CA ASP A 19 -34.93 0.00 -3.79
C ASP A 19 -35.74 -1.22 -3.34
N ARG A 20 -36.28 -2.01 -4.27
CA ARG A 20 -36.97 -3.28 -3.96
C ARG A 20 -36.07 -4.24 -3.17
N ARG A 21 -34.82 -4.43 -3.60
CA ARG A 21 -33.84 -5.29 -2.91
C ARG A 21 -33.48 -4.75 -1.54
N ARG A 22 -33.25 -3.44 -1.43
CA ARG A 22 -32.87 -2.79 -0.17
C ARG A 22 -33.97 -2.93 0.88
N GLN A 23 -35.24 -2.74 0.51
CA GLN A 23 -36.38 -2.91 1.42
C GLN A 23 -36.43 -4.34 1.98
N LEU A 24 -36.32 -5.35 1.11
CA LEU A 24 -36.31 -6.76 1.54
C LEU A 24 -35.15 -7.07 2.48
N GLN A 25 -33.94 -6.55 2.18
CA GLN A 25 -32.76 -6.72 3.02
C GLN A 25 -32.92 -6.05 4.39
N GLN A 26 -33.46 -4.83 4.44
CA GLN A 26 -33.69 -4.11 5.69
C GLN A 26 -34.73 -4.82 6.57
N GLU A 27 -35.83 -5.28 5.97
CA GLU A 27 -36.85 -6.04 6.68
C GLU A 27 -36.30 -7.35 7.22
N TYR A 28 -35.55 -8.09 6.41
CA TYR A 28 -34.88 -9.31 6.86
C TYR A 28 -33.91 -9.02 8.01
N ASN A 29 -33.08 -7.99 7.87
CA ASN A 29 -32.12 -7.61 8.90
C ASN A 29 -32.83 -7.22 10.21
N HIS A 30 -33.91 -6.45 10.15
CA HIS A 30 -34.68 -6.06 11.33
C HIS A 30 -35.30 -7.27 12.03
N ARG A 31 -35.95 -8.17 11.26
CA ARG A 31 -36.55 -9.40 11.80
C ARG A 31 -35.54 -10.33 12.46
N HIS A 32 -34.28 -10.31 12.02
CA HIS A 32 -33.21 -11.19 12.52
C HIS A 32 -32.19 -10.48 13.41
N GLY A 33 -32.38 -9.20 13.73
CA GLY A 33 -31.43 -8.41 14.53
C GLY A 33 -30.04 -8.25 13.90
N ILE A 34 -29.93 -8.30 12.57
CA ILE A 34 -28.66 -8.20 11.85
C ILE A 34 -28.28 -6.72 11.69
N THR A 35 -27.12 -6.34 12.20
CA THR A 35 -26.53 -5.02 11.93
C THR A 35 -25.60 -5.12 10.72
N PRO A 36 -25.83 -4.36 9.63
CA PRO A 36 -24.94 -4.38 8.48
C PRO A 36 -23.52 -3.94 8.85
N ALA A 37 -22.53 -4.74 8.45
CA ALA A 37 -21.12 -4.43 8.60
C ALA A 37 -20.40 -4.66 7.27
N SER A 38 -19.35 -3.87 7.03
CA SER A 38 -18.46 -4.08 5.89
C SER A 38 -17.67 -5.38 6.08
N ILE A 39 -17.54 -6.16 5.01
CA ILE A 39 -16.69 -7.36 5.03
C ILE A 39 -15.23 -6.89 4.99
N ILE A 40 -14.44 -7.31 5.97
CA ILE A 40 -12.98 -7.18 5.95
C ILE A 40 -12.45 -8.44 5.28
N LYS A 41 -11.81 -8.29 4.12
CA LYS A 41 -11.15 -9.40 3.41
C LYS A 41 -9.67 -9.11 3.35
N ASP A 42 -8.87 -10.03 3.90
CA ASP A 42 -7.44 -10.02 3.69
C ASP A 42 -7.15 -10.33 2.23
N ILE A 43 -6.19 -9.61 1.65
CA ILE A 43 -5.68 -9.93 0.33
C ILE A 43 -4.82 -11.17 0.53
N ASP A 44 -5.26 -12.32 0.02
CA ASP A 44 -4.46 -13.55 0.04
C ASP A 44 -3.12 -13.25 -0.65
N ASN A 45 -2.08 -13.13 0.17
CA ASN A 45 -0.74 -12.83 -0.28
C ASN A 45 -0.12 -14.13 -0.79
N VAL A 46 -0.54 -14.55 -1.98
CA VAL A 46 -0.01 -15.76 -2.66
C VAL A 46 1.51 -15.70 -2.83
N LEU A 47 2.11 -14.51 -2.75
CA LEU A 47 3.55 -14.29 -2.87
C LEU A 47 4.31 -14.44 -1.54
N SER A 48 3.70 -14.21 -0.37
CA SER A 48 4.47 -14.17 0.89
C SER A 48 5.05 -15.52 1.31
N SER A 49 4.39 -16.63 0.99
CA SER A 49 4.86 -17.97 1.38
C SER A 49 6.12 -18.44 0.65
N ILE A 50 6.43 -17.84 -0.51
CA ILE A 50 7.64 -18.13 -1.29
C ILE A 50 8.80 -17.25 -0.81
N TYR A 51 8.54 -15.98 -0.50
CA TYR A 51 9.59 -15.03 -0.11
C TYR A 51 10.10 -15.19 1.33
N GLU A 52 9.30 -15.71 2.26
CA GLU A 52 9.72 -15.83 3.67
C GLU A 52 10.76 -16.93 3.93
N ARG A 53 11.04 -17.83 2.97
CA ARG A 53 11.99 -18.94 3.19
C ARG A 53 13.45 -18.60 2.89
N ASP A 54 13.73 -17.55 2.11
CA ASP A 54 15.09 -17.34 1.56
C ASP A 54 15.77 -16.01 1.96
N TYR A 55 15.13 -15.12 2.72
CA TYR A 55 15.82 -13.92 3.21
C TYR A 55 16.62 -14.22 4.49
N ALA A 56 17.89 -14.60 4.32
CA ALA A 56 18.91 -14.26 5.29
C ALA A 56 18.99 -12.72 5.39
N GLU A 57 19.09 -12.18 6.61
CA GLU A 57 19.21 -10.74 6.85
C GLU A 57 20.42 -10.17 6.08
N VAL A 58 20.17 -9.55 4.93
CA VAL A 58 21.20 -8.83 4.19
C VAL A 58 21.44 -7.50 4.90
N PRO A 59 22.66 -7.19 5.37
CA PRO A 59 22.96 -5.91 5.99
C PRO A 59 22.69 -4.79 4.99
N LEU A 60 21.86 -3.82 5.38
CA LEU A 60 21.63 -2.59 4.63
C LEU A 60 22.98 -1.89 4.39
N VAL A 61 23.50 -2.00 3.16
CA VAL A 61 24.67 -1.25 2.71
C VAL A 61 24.27 0.23 2.72
N ARG A 62 24.78 0.97 3.70
CA ARG A 62 24.67 2.44 3.74
C ARG A 62 25.49 3.01 2.58
N GLU A 63 24.87 3.18 1.42
CA GLU A 63 25.45 4.00 0.37
C GLU A 63 25.65 5.42 0.91
N ARG A 64 26.87 5.95 0.71
CA ARG A 64 27.25 7.34 1.02
C ARG A 64 26.15 8.27 0.53
N ALA A 65 25.70 9.16 1.41
CA ALA A 65 24.74 10.21 1.10
C ALA A 65 25.13 10.92 -0.21
N ALA A 66 24.41 10.63 -1.29
CA ALA A 66 24.50 11.41 -2.50
C ALA A 66 24.02 12.83 -2.14
N PRO A 67 24.80 13.89 -2.43
CA PRO A 67 24.44 15.25 -2.03
C PRO A 67 23.40 15.78 -3.01
N PHE A 68 22.14 15.37 -2.85
CA PHE A 68 21.02 16.03 -3.53
C PHE A 68 20.95 17.47 -2.99
N ARG A 69 21.12 18.47 -3.87
CA ARG A 69 21.18 19.88 -3.45
C ARG A 69 19.78 20.44 -3.21
N THR A 70 18.77 19.87 -3.84
CA THR A 70 17.36 20.26 -3.66
C THR A 70 16.42 19.06 -3.52
N ARG A 71 15.23 19.30 -2.98
CA ARG A 71 14.15 18.31 -2.89
C ARG A 71 13.67 17.86 -4.27
N GLU A 72 13.69 18.77 -5.23
CA GLU A 72 13.28 18.53 -6.62
C GLU A 72 14.25 17.61 -7.35
N GLU A 73 15.56 17.80 -7.19
CA GLU A 73 16.59 16.91 -7.73
C GLU A 73 16.46 15.49 -7.17
N ARG A 74 16.17 15.36 -5.88
CA ARG A 74 15.94 14.07 -5.24
C ARG A 74 14.66 13.40 -5.73
N ALA A 75 13.58 14.16 -5.89
CA ALA A 75 12.31 13.63 -6.42
C ALA A 75 12.47 13.13 -7.87
N ALA A 76 13.20 13.87 -8.70
CA ALA A 76 13.55 13.44 -10.06
C ALA A 76 14.34 12.13 -10.06
N HIS A 77 15.33 12.00 -9.17
CA HIS A 77 16.11 10.79 -9.04
C HIS A 77 15.28 9.59 -8.54
N VAL A 78 14.37 9.80 -7.59
CA VAL A 78 13.42 8.75 -7.15
C VAL A 78 12.54 8.31 -8.31
N ALA A 79 12.05 9.24 -9.14
CA ALA A 79 11.24 8.90 -10.31
C ALA A 79 12.02 8.12 -11.39
N GLU A 80 13.34 8.32 -11.50
CA GLU A 80 14.21 7.48 -12.34
C GLU A 80 14.35 6.07 -11.78
N LEU A 81 14.66 5.95 -10.48
CA LEU A 81 14.76 4.65 -9.81
C LEU A 81 13.44 3.85 -9.86
N GLU A 82 12.30 4.53 -9.78
CA GLU A 82 10.99 3.88 -9.93
C GLU A 82 10.78 3.33 -11.34
N ARG A 83 11.19 4.08 -12.37
CA ARG A 83 11.15 3.59 -13.77
C ARG A 83 12.04 2.36 -13.94
N ASP A 84 13.25 2.39 -13.41
CA ASP A 84 14.19 1.26 -13.48
C ASP A 84 13.69 0.04 -12.71
N MET A 85 13.06 0.25 -11.54
CA MET A 85 12.45 -0.81 -10.74
C MET A 85 11.31 -1.48 -11.51
N HIS A 86 10.44 -0.69 -12.15
CA HIS A 86 9.34 -1.22 -12.97
C HIS A 86 9.86 -1.96 -14.21
N ALA A 87 10.93 -1.48 -14.85
CA ALA A 87 11.56 -2.17 -15.96
C ALA A 87 12.18 -3.51 -15.53
N ALA A 88 12.90 -3.54 -14.41
CA ALA A 88 13.44 -4.77 -13.84
C ALA A 88 12.34 -5.78 -13.49
N ALA A 89 11.24 -5.33 -12.88
CA ALA A 89 10.09 -6.18 -12.59
C ALA A 89 9.42 -6.73 -13.87
N ALA A 90 9.32 -5.93 -14.92
CA ALA A 90 8.79 -6.36 -16.22
C ALA A 90 9.69 -7.42 -16.90
N ASN A 91 11.00 -7.33 -16.68
CA ASN A 91 11.99 -8.29 -17.16
C ASN A 91 12.17 -9.52 -16.24
N LEU A 92 11.35 -9.66 -15.20
CA LEU A 92 11.42 -10.73 -14.19
C LEU A 92 12.73 -10.73 -13.36
N GLU A 93 13.44 -9.60 -13.32
CA GLU A 93 14.65 -9.39 -12.52
C GLU A 93 14.28 -8.93 -11.09
N PHE A 94 13.65 -9.82 -10.32
CA PHE A 94 13.06 -9.48 -9.03
C PHE A 94 14.06 -9.06 -7.95
N GLU A 95 15.28 -9.62 -7.96
CA GLU A 95 16.36 -9.22 -7.06
C GLU A 95 16.73 -7.74 -7.26
N ARG A 96 16.93 -7.36 -8.53
CA ARG A 96 17.24 -5.98 -8.91
C ARG A 96 16.09 -5.03 -8.59
N ALA A 97 14.84 -5.45 -8.81
CA ALA A 97 13.68 -4.66 -8.44
C ALA A 97 13.58 -4.46 -6.91
N ALA A 98 13.92 -5.46 -6.10
CA ALA A 98 13.94 -5.38 -4.65
C ALA A 98 15.02 -4.40 -4.15
N GLU A 99 16.24 -4.47 -4.71
CA GLU A 99 17.33 -3.53 -4.39
C GLU A 99 16.92 -2.08 -4.68
N LEU A 100 16.33 -1.83 -5.86
CA LEU A 100 15.86 -0.50 -6.25
C LEU A 100 14.75 0.01 -5.33
N ARG A 101 13.80 -0.84 -4.94
CA ARG A 101 12.74 -0.52 -3.99
C ARG A 101 13.31 -0.06 -2.64
N ASP A 102 14.28 -0.79 -2.11
CA ASP A 102 14.85 -0.50 -0.80
C ASP A 102 15.70 0.78 -0.83
N ARG A 103 16.38 1.05 -1.97
CA ARG A 103 17.05 2.33 -2.23
C ARG A 103 16.07 3.50 -2.27
N ILE A 104 14.93 3.35 -2.95
CA ILE A 104 13.85 4.37 -3.00
C ILE A 104 13.31 4.65 -1.59
N ARG A 105 13.10 3.60 -0.77
CA ARG A 105 12.65 3.76 0.62
C ARG A 105 13.64 4.57 1.45
N GLY A 106 14.94 4.30 1.33
CA GLY A 106 15.99 5.07 2.01
C GLY A 106 15.96 6.56 1.62
N LEU A 107 15.82 6.85 0.32
CA LEU A 107 15.75 8.23 -0.16
C LEU A 107 14.50 8.99 0.29
N ARG A 108 13.35 8.30 0.37
CA ARG A 108 12.08 8.86 0.85
C ARG A 108 12.05 9.09 2.37
N GLN A 109 12.64 8.18 3.16
CA GLN A 109 12.75 8.37 4.62
C GLN A 109 13.61 9.58 4.98
N GLN A 110 14.66 9.84 4.20
CA GLN A 110 15.48 11.04 4.36
C GLN A 110 14.71 12.34 4.02
N ASP A 111 13.70 12.31 3.14
CA ASP A 111 12.84 13.48 2.84
C ASP A 111 11.88 13.80 4.00
N LEU A 112 11.45 12.78 4.74
CA LEU A 112 10.51 12.94 5.86
C LEU A 112 11.18 13.32 7.19
N GLY A 113 12.51 13.43 7.25
CA GLY A 113 13.24 13.76 8.48
C GLY A 113 13.10 12.71 9.59
N LEU A 114 12.70 11.49 9.26
CA LEU A 114 12.60 10.38 10.20
C LEU A 114 13.99 9.77 10.37
N GLU A 115 14.82 10.39 11.21
CA GLU A 115 15.96 9.69 11.79
C GLU A 115 15.42 8.47 12.54
N THR A 116 15.87 7.29 12.13
CA THR A 116 15.61 6.05 12.87
C THR A 116 16.21 6.21 14.26
N VAL A 117 15.38 6.56 15.24
CA VAL A 117 15.75 6.48 16.66
C VAL A 117 16.13 5.02 16.90
N ALA A 118 17.42 4.77 17.09
CA ALA A 118 17.91 3.47 17.53
C ALA A 118 17.27 3.15 18.88
N PRO A 119 16.90 1.88 19.15
CA PRO A 119 16.38 1.51 20.45
C PRO A 119 17.43 1.80 21.51
N ASN A 120 17.09 2.67 22.47
CA ASN A 120 17.89 2.95 23.64
C ASN A 120 18.24 1.62 24.34
N SER A 121 19.53 1.29 24.36
CA SER A 121 20.08 0.34 25.32
C SER A 121 20.27 1.09 26.63
N ASP A 122 19.19 1.19 27.41
CA ASP A 122 19.30 1.67 28.79
C ASP A 122 18.57 0.67 29.68
N GLY A 123 19.36 -0.12 30.41
CA GLY A 123 18.85 -1.11 31.34
C GLY A 123 19.73 -2.34 31.58
N ALA A 124 21.06 -2.20 31.68
CA ALA A 124 21.90 -3.22 32.30
C ALA A 124 23.29 -2.69 32.67
N ASP A 125 23.44 -2.03 33.83
CA ASP A 125 24.50 -2.39 34.80
C ASP A 125 24.31 -1.62 36.13
N LYS A 126 24.16 -2.41 37.22
CA LYS A 126 24.70 -2.27 38.60
C LYS A 126 24.92 -0.84 39.14
N VAL A 127 24.40 -0.45 40.31
CA VAL A 127 24.60 -1.00 41.67
C VAL A 127 23.40 -0.64 42.55
#